data_AF-A0A448THA9-F1
#
_entry.id   AF-A0A448THA9-F1
#
_cell.length_a   1.000
_cell.length_b   1.000
_cell.length_c   1.000
_cell.angle_alpha   90.00
_cell.angle_beta   90.00
_cell.angle_gamma   90.00
#
_symmetry.space_group_name_H-M   'P 1'
#
loop_
_entity.id
_entity.type
_entity.pdbx_description
1 polymer ?
#
loop_
_entity_poly.entity_id
_entity_poly.type
_entity_poly.pdbx_seq_one_letter_code
_entity_poly.pdbx_strand_id
1 'polypeptide(L)'
;MLNIMGSRSRNDVGAFGKIVAEILNDARLNHNVSQLQLQESTGISQSQLSKQLRGIRAINLDELEAICATLSISVKEVLILAEAKLDATRKA
;
A
#
# COMPACT_ATOMS: atom_id res chain seq x y z
N MET A 1 -3.33 -27.84 -25.46
CA MET A 1 -2.48 -26.70 -25.10
C MET A 1 -3.41 -25.64 -24.48
N LEU A 2 -3.52 -25.59 -23.15
CA LEU A 2 -4.35 -24.60 -22.46
C LEU A 2 -3.45 -23.85 -21.48
N ASN A 3 -3.05 -22.64 -21.89
CA ASN A 3 -2.33 -21.71 -21.04
C ASN A 3 -3.37 -21.01 -20.16
N ILE A 4 -3.72 -21.63 -19.03
CA ILE A 4 -4.48 -20.96 -17.97
C ILE A 4 -3.60 -19.81 -17.50
N MET A 5 -4.09 -18.59 -17.72
CA MET A 5 -3.56 -17.30 -17.24
C MET A 5 -2.49 -17.48 -16.16
N GLY A 6 -1.25 -17.20 -16.53
CA GLY A 6 -0.09 -17.32 -15.64
C GLY A 6 -0.41 -16.74 -14.29
N SER A 7 -0.22 -17.54 -13.25
CA SER A 7 -0.39 -17.14 -11.86
C SER A 7 0.26 -15.77 -11.68
N ARG A 8 -0.53 -14.71 -11.47
CA ARG A 8 0.05 -13.43 -11.05
C ARG A 8 0.90 -13.78 -9.84
N SER A 9 2.19 -13.45 -9.91
CA SER A 9 3.10 -13.66 -8.80
C SER A 9 2.38 -13.15 -7.56
N ARG A 10 2.41 -13.88 -6.44
CA ARG A 10 1.73 -13.49 -5.18
C ARG A 10 2.10 -12.05 -4.73
N ASN A 11 3.16 -11.49 -5.31
CA ASN A 11 3.67 -10.15 -5.08
C ASN A 11 3.21 -9.08 -6.08
N ASP A 12 2.49 -9.44 -7.15
CA ASP A 12 2.02 -8.47 -8.15
C ASP A 12 0.92 -7.57 -7.56
N VAL A 13 1.18 -6.26 -7.58
CA VAL A 13 0.28 -5.27 -6.98
C VAL A 13 -0.67 -4.76 -8.06
N GLY A 14 -1.94 -5.15 -7.96
CA GLY A 14 -3.00 -4.63 -8.82
C GLY A 14 -3.21 -3.12 -8.64
N ALA A 15 -3.97 -2.50 -9.56
CA ALA A 15 -4.22 -1.06 -9.56
C ALA A 15 -4.69 -0.51 -8.20
N PHE A 16 -5.63 -1.21 -7.55
CA PHE A 16 -6.09 -0.85 -6.20
C PHE A 16 -4.95 -0.81 -5.18
N GLY A 17 -4.12 -1.86 -5.13
CA GLY A 17 -2.99 -1.93 -4.20
C GLY A 17 -1.93 -0.86 -4.45
N LYS A 18 -1.73 -0.46 -5.71
CA LYS A 18 -0.82 0.65 -6.06
C LYS A 18 -1.35 1.99 -5.55
N ILE A 19 -2.65 2.21 -5.67
CA ILE A 19 -3.31 3.41 -5.14
C ILE A 19 -3.21 3.42 -3.61
N VAL A 20 -3.47 2.31 -2.93
CA VAL A 20 -3.28 2.20 -1.47
C VAL A 20 -1.85 2.55 -1.08
N ALA A 21 -0.85 2.00 -1.77
CA ALA A 21 0.56 2.29 -1.52
C ALA A 21 0.90 3.79 -1.69
N GLU A 22 0.36 4.42 -2.73
CA GLU A 22 0.52 5.86 -2.99
C GLU A 22 -0.07 6.69 -1.84
N ILE A 23 -1.32 6.41 -1.44
CA ILE A 23 -2.01 7.11 -0.34
C ILE A 23 -1.21 7.01 0.95
N LEU A 24 -0.70 5.81 1.29
CA LEU A 24 0.12 5.61 2.48
C LEU A 24 1.45 6.35 2.41
N ASN A 25 2.09 6.40 1.24
CA ASN A 25 3.33 7.12 1.07
C ASN A 25 3.13 8.63 1.18
N ASP A 26 2.05 9.17 0.63
CA ASP A 26 1.69 10.58 0.73
C ASP A 26 1.36 10.97 2.17
N ALA A 27 0.57 10.14 2.86
CA ALA A 27 0.30 10.33 4.29
C ALA A 27 1.60 10.34 5.11
N ARG A 28 2.50 9.38 4.86
CA ARG A 28 3.81 9.33 5.52
C ARG A 28 4.61 10.62 5.30
N LEU A 29 4.66 11.13 4.06
CA LEU A 29 5.37 12.36 3.73
C LEU A 29 4.73 13.58 4.41
N ASN A 30 3.41 13.70 4.40
CA ASN A 30 2.67 14.80 5.03
C ASN A 30 2.87 14.84 6.55
N HIS A 31 3.06 13.68 7.18
CA HIS A 31 3.35 13.56 8.61
C HIS A 31 4.84 13.68 8.94
N ASN A 32 5.71 13.94 7.96
CA ASN A 32 7.18 13.98 8.11
C ASN A 32 7.78 12.71 8.73
N VAL A 33 7.15 11.55 8.50
CA VAL A 33 7.61 10.27 9.03
C VAL A 33 8.58 9.64 8.03
N SER A 34 9.78 9.27 8.47
CA SER A 34 10.73 8.53 7.63
C SER A 34 10.37 7.05 7.54
N GLN A 35 10.88 6.35 6.52
CA GLN A 35 10.74 4.88 6.45
C GLN A 35 11.47 4.16 7.59
N LEU A 36 12.51 4.79 8.16
CA LEU A 36 13.21 4.26 9.34
C LEU A 36 12.30 4.30 10.57
N GLN A 37 11.61 5.43 10.80
CA GLN A 37 10.64 5.55 11.90
C GLN A 37 9.46 4.58 11.75
N LEU A 38 8.97 4.35 10.51
CA LEU A 38 7.98 3.31 10.26
C LEU A 38 8.54 1.92 10.60
N GLN A 39 9.79 1.61 10.25
CA GLN A 39 10.41 0.33 10.60
C GLN A 39 10.45 0.16 12.12
N GLU A 40 10.90 1.18 12.86
CA GLU A 40 10.99 1.13 14.32
C GLU A 40 9.62 0.92 14.98
N SER A 41 8.56 1.50 14.40
CA SER A 41 7.21 1.44 14.96
C SER A 41 6.45 0.16 14.57
N THR A 42 6.69 -0.37 13.37
CA THR A 42 5.92 -1.49 12.80
C THR A 42 6.66 -2.82 12.80
N GLY A 43 7.99 -2.81 12.96
CA GLY A 43 8.86 -3.97 12.76
C GLY A 43 9.06 -4.37 11.29
N ILE A 44 8.44 -3.67 10.33
CA ILE A 44 8.60 -3.95 8.90
C ILE A 44 9.92 -3.35 8.43
N SER A 45 10.79 -4.17 7.84
CA SER A 45 12.09 -3.67 7.36
C SER A 45 11.95 -2.51 6.37
N GLN A 46 12.90 -1.56 6.41
CA GLN A 46 12.90 -0.39 5.53
C GLN A 46 12.95 -0.77 4.04
N SER A 47 13.63 -1.87 3.68
CA SER A 47 13.63 -2.41 2.31
C SER A 47 12.23 -2.88 1.88
N GLN A 48 11.48 -3.51 2.78
CA GLN A 48 10.12 -3.96 2.52
C GLN A 48 9.15 -2.78 2.44
N LEU A 49 9.23 -1.83 3.38
CA LEU A 49 8.46 -0.57 3.35
C LEU A 49 8.70 0.19 2.05
N SER A 50 9.96 0.31 1.60
CA SER A 50 10.29 0.97 0.35
C SER A 50 9.61 0.33 -0.87
N LYS A 51 9.58 -1.01 -0.95
CA LYS A 51 8.89 -1.74 -2.03
C LYS A 51 7.38 -1.64 -1.92
N GLN A 52 6.83 -1.70 -0.71
CA GLN A 52 5.40 -1.59 -0.43
C GLN A 52 4.86 -0.20 -0.80
N LEU A 53 5.48 0.86 -0.29
CA LEU A 53 5.07 2.25 -0.50
C LEU A 53 5.25 2.70 -1.97
N ARG A 54 6.05 1.99 -2.76
CA ARG A 54 6.16 2.17 -4.22
C ARG A 54 5.19 1.30 -5.03
N GLY A 55 4.35 0.49 -4.38
CA GLY A 55 3.44 -0.43 -5.04
C GLY A 55 4.13 -1.57 -5.81
N ILE A 56 5.36 -1.93 -5.43
CA ILE A 56 6.14 -3.04 -6.03
C ILE A 56 5.88 -4.35 -5.30
N ARG A 57 5.58 -4.28 -3.99
CA ARG A 57 5.23 -5.44 -3.14
C ARG A 57 3.86 -5.21 -2.52
N ALA A 58 3.04 -6.25 -2.48
CA ALA A 58 1.76 -6.20 -1.77
C ALA A 58 1.95 -5.87 -0.28
N ILE A 59 0.98 -5.13 0.26
CA ILE A 59 0.80 -4.86 1.69
C ILE A 59 -0.32 -5.80 2.14
N ASN A 60 -0.04 -6.66 3.11
CA ASN A 60 -1.08 -7.50 3.73
C ASN A 60 -1.90 -6.68 4.76
N LEU A 61 -2.95 -7.29 5.33
CA LEU A 61 -3.83 -6.56 6.24
C LEU A 61 -3.11 -6.12 7.53
N ASP A 62 -2.33 -7.01 8.15
CA ASP A 62 -1.59 -6.69 9.39
C ASP A 62 -0.58 -5.55 9.18
N GLU A 63 0.14 -5.59 8.05
CA GLU A 63 1.09 -4.55 7.64
C GLU A 63 0.36 -3.21 7.38
N LEU A 64 -0.81 -3.25 6.72
CA LEU A 64 -1.64 -2.07 6.47
C LEU A 64 -2.11 -1.45 7.79
N GLU A 65 -2.64 -2.26 8.71
CA GLU A 65 -3.08 -1.81 10.03
C GLU A 65 -1.94 -1.18 10.83
N ALA A 66 -0.76 -1.80 10.85
CA ALA A 66 0.41 -1.29 11.57
C ALA A 66 0.90 0.06 11.01
N ILE A 67 0.96 0.19 9.68
CA ILE A 67 1.35 1.45 9.03
C ILE A 67 0.30 2.54 9.32
N CYS A 68 -0.99 2.23 9.17
CA CYS A 68 -2.07 3.18 9.43
C CYS A 68 -2.10 3.65 10.88
N ALA A 69 -1.93 2.74 11.83
CA ALA A 69 -1.85 3.07 13.26
C ALA A 69 -0.68 4.00 13.55
N THR A 70 0.50 3.73 12.98
CA THR A 70 1.70 4.59 13.15
C THR A 70 1.48 6.00 12.58
N LEU A 71 0.79 6.10 11.45
CA LEU A 71 0.49 7.38 10.79
C LEU A 71 -0.76 8.07 11.37
N SER A 72 -1.43 7.48 12.35
CA SER A 72 -2.70 7.98 12.91
C SER A 72 -3.79 8.20 11.85
N ILE A 73 -3.88 7.29 10.88
CA ILE A 73 -4.88 7.30 9.80
C ILE A 73 -5.79 6.08 9.89
N SER A 74 -7.03 6.22 9.45
CA SER A 74 -7.99 5.11 9.43
C SER A 74 -7.78 4.21 8.22
N VAL A 75 -7.61 2.90 8.46
CA VAL A 75 -7.58 1.89 7.38
C VAL A 75 -8.82 1.99 6.49
N LYS A 76 -10.00 2.18 7.11
CA LYS A 76 -11.26 2.33 6.38
C LYS A 76 -11.24 3.53 5.43
N GLU A 77 -10.72 4.67 5.89
CA GLU A 77 -10.64 5.89 5.05
C GLU A 77 -9.67 5.69 3.89
N VAL A 78 -8.51 5.06 4.12
CA VAL A 78 -7.55 4.71 3.06
C VAL A 78 -8.21 3.84 1.98
N LEU A 79 -8.97 2.81 2.37
CA LEU A 79 -9.63 1.92 1.42
C LEU A 79 -10.76 2.61 0.65
N ILE A 80 -11.56 3.46 1.30
CA ILE A 80 -12.61 4.25 0.64
C ILE A 80 -12.01 5.20 -0.40
N LEU A 81 -10.93 5.92 -0.03
CA LEU A 81 -10.23 6.82 -0.94
C LEU A 81 -9.61 6.06 -2.12
N ALA A 82 -9.06 4.88 -1.87
CA ALA A 82 -8.49 4.05 -2.90
C ALA A 82 -9.54 3.57 -3.91
N GLU A 83 -10.72 3.14 -3.45
CA GLU A 83 -11.83 2.74 -4.31
C GLU A 83 -12.32 3.92 -5.16
N ALA A 84 -12.53 5.09 -4.54
CA ALA A 84 -12.95 6.30 -5.25
C ALA A 84 -11.95 6.71 -6.35
N LYS A 85 -10.65 6.64 -6.08
CA LYS A 85 -9.60 6.96 -7.06
C LYS A 85 -9.51 5.91 -8.17
N LEU A 86 -9.70 4.63 -7.83
CA LEU A 86 -9.74 3.54 -8.81
C LEU A 86 -10.91 3.73 -9.80
N ASP A 87 -12.10 4.07 -9.28
CA ASP A 87 -13.28 4.32 -10.10
C ASP A 87 -13.15 5.57 -10.96
N ALA A 88 -12.53 6.63 -10.44
CA ALA A 88 -12.21 7.81 -11.24
C ALA A 88 -11.27 7.47 -12.41
N THR A 89 -10.27 6.62 -12.17
CA THR A 89 -9.31 6.18 -13.20
C THR A 89 -9.96 5.30 -14.28
N ARG A 90 -11.00 4.54 -13.94
CA ARG A 90 -11.75 3.71 -14.90
C ARG A 90 -12.71 4.51 -15.80
N LYS A 91 -13.14 5.68 -15.33
CA LYS A 91 -14.08 6.56 -16.05
C LYS A 91 -13.36 7.57 -16.95
N ALA A 92 -12.04 7.71 -16.81
CA ALA A 92 -11.18 8.55 -17.64
C ALA A 92 -10.74 7.79 -18.90
#